data_AF-A0A8D2AJ24-F1
#
_entry.id   AF-A0A8D2AJ24-F1
#
_cell.length_a   1.000
_cell.length_b   1.000
_cell.length_c   1.000
_cell.angle_alpha   90.00
_cell.angle_beta   90.00
_cell.angle_gamma   90.00
#
_symmetry.space_group_name_H-M   'P 1'
#
loop_
_entity.id
_entity.type
_entity.pdbx_description
1 polymer ?
#
loop_
_entity_poly.entity_id
_entity_poly.type
_entity_poly.pdbx_seq_one_letter_code
_entity_poly.pdbx_strand_id
1 'polypeptide(L)'
;MSVSEIFVELQGFLAAEQDIREEIRKVVQSLEQTAREILTLLQGVHQGAGFQDIPKRCLKAREHFGTVKTHLTSLKTKFPAEQYYRFHEHWRFVLQRLVFLAAFVVYLESETLVTREAVTEILGIEAVGQQRDCRRLREAPAHLHLHQR
;
A
#
# COMPACT_ATOMS: atom_id res chain seq x y z
N MET A 1 30.53 23.90 11.86
CA MET A 1 29.53 24.18 10.82
C MET A 1 29.03 25.60 11.01
N SER A 2 29.13 26.43 9.97
CA SER A 2 28.47 27.74 9.98
C SER A 2 26.95 27.58 9.86
N VAL A 3 26.19 28.58 10.28
CA VAL A 3 24.71 28.57 10.12
C VAL A 3 24.33 28.39 8.65
N SER A 4 25.07 29.02 7.73
CA SER A 4 24.85 28.88 6.28
C SER A 4 25.02 27.44 5.80
N GLU A 5 26.08 26.74 6.24
CA GLU A 5 26.32 25.33 5.90
C GLU A 5 25.16 24.43 6.35
N ILE A 6 24.63 24.66 7.56
CA ILE A 6 23.49 23.89 8.08
C ILE A 6 22.26 24.05 7.18
N PHE A 7 21.94 25.28 6.76
CA PHE A 7 20.78 25.51 5.88
C PHE A 7 20.97 24.92 4.48
N VAL A 8 22.18 24.93 3.94
CA VAL A 8 22.49 24.28 2.65
C VAL A 8 22.30 22.76 2.77
N GLU A 9 22.76 22.15 3.85
CA GLU A 9 22.58 20.71 4.10
C GLU A 9 21.09 20.35 4.25
N LEU A 10 20.34 21.13 5.05
CA LEU A 10 18.89 20.95 5.23
C LEU A 10 18.13 21.09 3.91
N GLN A 11 18.51 22.05 3.06
CA GLN A 11 17.91 22.20 1.74
C GLN A 11 18.10 20.95 0.89
N GLY A 12 19.29 20.32 0.95
CA GLY A 12 19.56 19.05 0.27
C GLY A 12 18.65 17.92 0.75
N PHE A 13 18.45 17.78 2.06
CA PHE A 13 17.52 16.79 2.62
C PHE A 13 16.07 17.03 2.19
N LEU A 14 15.61 18.27 2.19
CA LEU A 14 14.25 18.61 1.77
C LEU A 14 14.01 18.37 0.28
N ALA A 15 14.99 18.67 -0.58
CA ALA A 15 14.92 18.38 -2.01
C ALA A 15 14.82 16.87 -2.27
N ALA A 16 15.67 16.06 -1.63
CA ALA A 16 15.63 14.61 -1.76
C ALA A 16 14.30 14.01 -1.26
N GLU A 17 13.77 14.52 -0.14
CA GLU A 17 12.46 14.10 0.35
C GLU A 17 11.32 14.48 -0.61
N GLN A 18 11.42 15.65 -1.25
CA GLN A 18 10.43 16.09 -2.24
C GLN A 18 10.44 15.18 -3.48
N ASP A 19 11.62 14.77 -3.96
CA ASP A 19 11.73 13.83 -5.08
C ASP A 19 11.08 12.47 -4.76
N ILE A 20 11.28 11.97 -3.53
CA ILE A 20 10.61 10.75 -3.04
C ILE A 20 9.09 10.92 -3.07
N ARG A 21 8.56 12.06 -2.57
CA ARG A 21 7.12 12.34 -2.59
C ARG A 21 6.55 12.36 -4.00
N GLU A 22 7.28 12.92 -4.96
CA GLU A 22 6.83 13.00 -6.35
C GLU A 22 6.80 11.63 -7.01
N GLU A 23 7.80 10.78 -6.77
CA GLU A 23 7.81 9.40 -7.25
C GLU A 23 6.68 8.56 -6.64
N ILE A 24 6.40 8.73 -5.34
CA ILE A 24 5.24 8.12 -4.68
C ILE A 24 3.94 8.58 -5.35
N ARG A 25 3.80 9.89 -5.57
CA ARG A 25 2.59 10.49 -6.17
C ARG A 25 2.27 9.88 -7.52
N LYS A 26 3.27 9.68 -8.39
CA LYS A 26 3.09 9.05 -9.71
C LYS A 26 2.52 7.63 -9.59
N VAL A 27 3.08 6.81 -8.71
CA VAL A 27 2.60 5.43 -8.50
C VAL A 27 1.21 5.40 -7.89
N VAL A 28 0.93 6.30 -6.93
CA VAL A 28 -0.40 6.42 -6.31
C VAL A 28 -1.46 6.81 -7.35
N GLN A 29 -1.16 7.71 -8.28
CA GLN A 29 -2.11 8.07 -9.35
C GLN A 29 -2.46 6.87 -10.23
N SER A 30 -1.48 6.03 -10.58
CA SER A 30 -1.73 4.77 -11.31
C SER A 30 -2.59 3.80 -10.49
N LEU A 31 -2.31 3.64 -9.19
CA LEU A 31 -3.13 2.82 -8.29
C LEU A 31 -4.58 3.33 -8.21
N GLU A 32 -4.78 4.64 -8.10
CA GLU A 32 -6.11 5.23 -8.05
C GLU A 32 -6.88 5.03 -9.35
N GLN A 33 -6.18 5.09 -10.49
CA GLN A 33 -6.78 4.83 -11.80
C GLN A 33 -7.26 3.38 -11.90
N THR A 34 -6.40 2.41 -11.56
CA THR A 34 -6.81 0.99 -11.54
C THR A 34 -7.93 0.74 -10.53
N ALA A 35 -7.91 1.40 -9.36
CA ALA A 35 -8.99 1.30 -8.37
C ALA A 35 -10.32 1.88 -8.89
N ARG A 36 -10.30 2.94 -9.72
CA ARG A 36 -11.50 3.46 -10.39
C ARG A 36 -12.03 2.47 -11.43
N GLU A 37 -11.16 1.85 -12.22
CA GLU A 37 -11.55 0.82 -13.21
C GLU A 37 -12.22 -0.38 -12.55
N ILE A 38 -11.63 -0.91 -11.47
CA ILE A 38 -12.22 -2.01 -10.69
C ILE A 38 -13.56 -1.58 -10.11
N LEU A 39 -13.66 -0.38 -9.53
CA LEU A 39 -14.92 0.11 -8.97
C LEU A 39 -16.02 0.15 -10.04
N THR A 40 -15.76 0.73 -11.21
CA THR A 40 -16.72 0.84 -12.31
C THR A 40 -17.19 -0.55 -12.78
N LEU A 41 -16.26 -1.51 -12.88
CA LEU A 41 -16.56 -2.88 -13.27
C LEU A 41 -17.52 -3.56 -12.28
N LEU A 42 -17.24 -3.42 -10.98
CA LEU A 42 -18.01 -4.05 -9.91
C LEU A 42 -19.35 -3.37 -9.68
N GLN A 43 -19.43 -2.03 -9.77
CA GLN A 43 -20.68 -1.29 -9.62
C GLN A 43 -21.74 -1.69 -10.66
N GLY A 44 -21.34 -2.22 -11.81
CA GLY A 44 -22.26 -2.76 -12.80
C GLY A 44 -23.12 -3.95 -12.30
N VAL A 45 -22.78 -4.56 -11.16
CA VAL A 45 -23.63 -5.59 -10.52
C VAL A 45 -24.98 -5.06 -10.07
N HIS A 46 -25.08 -3.75 -9.79
CA HIS A 46 -26.33 -3.13 -9.32
C HIS A 46 -27.36 -2.88 -10.43
N GLN A 47 -27.02 -3.16 -11.69
CA GLN A 47 -27.94 -3.05 -12.82
C GLN A 47 -28.75 -4.35 -12.99
N GLY A 48 -29.98 -4.28 -13.53
CA GLY A 48 -30.94 -5.39 -13.54
C GLY A 48 -30.49 -6.70 -14.23
N ALA A 49 -29.55 -6.64 -15.17
CA ALA A 49 -28.92 -7.82 -15.79
C ALA A 49 -27.59 -8.25 -15.13
N GLY A 50 -27.11 -7.49 -14.14
CA GLY A 50 -25.78 -7.62 -13.55
C GLY A 50 -25.56 -8.90 -12.73
N PHE A 51 -26.63 -9.54 -12.26
CA PHE A 51 -26.54 -10.73 -11.40
C PHE A 51 -26.03 -11.96 -12.15
N GLN A 52 -26.36 -12.12 -13.44
CA GLN A 52 -25.88 -13.24 -14.24
C GLN A 52 -24.38 -13.13 -14.61
N ASP A 53 -23.83 -11.91 -14.56
CA ASP A 53 -22.45 -11.60 -14.95
C ASP A 53 -21.48 -11.48 -13.76
N ILE A 54 -21.93 -11.74 -12.52
CA ILE A 54 -21.10 -11.56 -11.31
C ILE A 54 -19.76 -12.32 -11.42
N PRO A 55 -19.73 -13.62 -11.75
CA PRO A 55 -18.46 -14.37 -11.80
C PRO A 55 -17.48 -13.77 -12.83
N LYS A 56 -18.00 -13.35 -13.99
CA LYS A 56 -17.20 -12.75 -15.07
C LYS A 56 -16.63 -11.39 -14.67
N ARG A 57 -17.40 -10.58 -13.93
CA ARG A 57 -16.95 -9.30 -13.38
C ARG A 57 -15.89 -9.49 -12.29
N CYS A 58 -16.07 -10.46 -11.40
CA CYS A 58 -15.11 -10.78 -10.35
C CYS A 58 -13.79 -11.27 -10.94
N LEU A 59 -13.82 -12.13 -11.96
CA LEU A 59 -12.62 -12.60 -12.66
C LEU A 59 -11.84 -11.43 -13.26
N LYS A 60 -12.51 -10.54 -14.00
CA LYS A 60 -11.88 -9.33 -14.56
C LYS A 60 -11.33 -8.40 -13.47
N ALA A 61 -12.04 -8.24 -12.35
CA ALA A 61 -11.54 -7.45 -11.23
C ALA A 61 -10.25 -8.06 -10.66
N ARG A 62 -10.15 -9.39 -10.57
CA ARG A 62 -8.95 -10.13 -10.16
C ARG A 62 -7.78 -9.92 -11.12
N GLU A 63 -8.02 -9.84 -12.43
CA GLU A 63 -6.99 -9.47 -13.41
C GLU A 63 -6.44 -8.06 -13.14
N HIS A 64 -7.32 -7.08 -12.90
CA HIS A 64 -6.89 -5.72 -12.53
C HIS A 64 -6.12 -5.68 -11.19
N PHE A 65 -6.46 -6.54 -10.22
CA PHE A 65 -5.65 -6.69 -9.01
C PHE A 65 -4.23 -7.18 -9.30
N GLY A 66 -4.00 -7.91 -10.39
CA GLY A 66 -2.65 -8.22 -10.89
C GLY A 66 -1.83 -6.96 -11.20
N THR A 67 -2.45 -5.97 -11.84
CA THR A 67 -1.83 -4.65 -12.09
C THR A 67 -1.58 -3.89 -10.79
N VAL A 68 -2.54 -3.94 -9.85
CA VAL A 68 -2.37 -3.35 -8.51
C VAL A 68 -1.16 -3.93 -7.78
N LYS A 69 -0.94 -5.25 -7.84
CA LYS A 69 0.25 -5.91 -7.26
C LYS A 69 1.55 -5.34 -7.84
N THR A 70 1.62 -5.17 -9.15
CA THR A 70 2.79 -4.59 -9.83
C THR A 70 3.04 -3.15 -9.37
N HIS A 71 1.99 -2.33 -9.29
CA HIS A 71 2.12 -0.95 -8.81
C HIS A 71 2.52 -0.85 -7.33
N LEU A 72 1.96 -1.70 -6.45
CA LEU A 72 2.37 -1.74 -5.04
C LEU A 72 3.80 -2.24 -4.86
N THR A 73 4.24 -3.19 -5.68
CA THR A 73 5.65 -3.64 -5.71
C THR A 73 6.57 -2.50 -6.15
N SER A 74 6.16 -1.72 -7.17
CA SER A 74 6.90 -0.52 -7.59
C SER A 74 6.95 0.53 -6.47
N LEU A 75 5.83 0.78 -5.78
CA LEU A 75 5.75 1.74 -4.68
C LEU A 75 6.75 1.43 -3.56
N LYS A 76 6.93 0.16 -3.20
CA LYS A 76 7.93 -0.27 -2.20
C LYS A 76 9.36 0.14 -2.54
N THR A 77 9.69 0.36 -3.81
CA THR A 77 11.04 0.75 -4.23
C THR A 77 11.28 2.26 -4.22
N LYS A 78 10.24 3.08 -3.98
CA LYS A 78 10.31 4.55 -4.06
C LYS A 78 10.74 5.23 -2.76
N PHE A 79 10.74 4.51 -1.64
CA PHE A 79 11.10 5.06 -0.34
C PHE A 79 11.78 3.99 0.53
N PRO A 80 12.59 4.40 1.53
CA PRO A 80 13.22 3.45 2.45
C PRO A 80 12.18 2.72 3.31
N ALA A 81 12.31 1.40 3.47
CA ALA A 81 11.29 0.55 4.10
C ALA A 81 10.94 0.97 5.55
N GLU A 82 11.90 1.53 6.28
CA GLU A 82 11.72 2.06 7.63
C GLU A 82 10.86 3.33 7.70
N GLN A 83 10.63 3.99 6.56
CA GLN A 83 9.86 5.23 6.44
C GLN A 83 8.43 5.02 5.96
N TYR A 84 7.90 3.79 6.03
CA TYR A 84 6.53 3.48 5.65
C TYR A 84 5.50 4.45 6.24
N TYR A 85 5.55 4.68 7.56
CA TYR A 85 4.60 5.57 8.24
C TYR A 85 4.86 7.06 7.97
N ARG A 86 6.07 7.45 7.55
CA ARG A 86 6.37 8.84 7.17
C ARG A 86 5.60 9.25 5.92
N PHE A 87 5.51 8.35 4.95
CA PHE A 87 4.85 8.63 3.67
C PHE A 87 3.44 8.03 3.55
N HIS A 88 2.97 7.28 4.55
CA HIS A 88 1.69 6.56 4.56
C HIS A 88 0.50 7.38 4.06
N GLU A 89 0.39 8.65 4.45
CA GLU A 89 -0.75 9.50 4.08
C GLU A 89 -0.92 9.66 2.57
N HIS A 90 0.14 9.49 1.77
CA HIS A 90 0.06 9.61 0.31
C HIS A 90 -0.78 8.50 -0.32
N TRP A 91 -0.77 7.29 0.24
CA TRP A 91 -1.52 6.15 -0.30
C TRP A 91 -2.61 5.63 0.64
N ARG A 92 -2.82 6.25 1.81
CA ARG A 92 -3.85 5.84 2.78
C ARG A 92 -5.22 5.69 2.13
N PHE A 93 -5.63 6.69 1.35
CA PHE A 93 -6.95 6.70 0.70
C PHE A 93 -7.08 5.56 -0.32
N VAL A 94 -6.12 5.43 -1.24
CA VAL A 94 -6.18 4.39 -2.27
C VAL A 94 -6.07 2.99 -1.68
N LEU A 95 -5.27 2.80 -0.62
CA LEU A 95 -5.15 1.51 0.06
C LEU A 95 -6.47 1.09 0.70
N GLN A 96 -7.15 1.99 1.42
CA GLN A 96 -8.47 1.72 1.99
C GLN A 96 -9.49 1.35 0.91
N ARG A 97 -9.46 2.05 -0.23
CA ARG A 97 -10.33 1.77 -1.37
C ARG A 97 -10.04 0.40 -1.99
N LEU A 98 -8.77 0.03 -2.15
CA LEU A 98 -8.38 -1.29 -2.67
C LEU A 98 -8.80 -2.43 -1.72
N VAL A 99 -8.68 -2.23 -0.41
CA VAL A 99 -9.18 -3.18 0.61
C VAL A 99 -10.70 -3.35 0.48
N PHE A 100 -11.45 -2.26 0.34
CA PHE A 100 -12.88 -2.31 0.09
C PHE A 100 -13.21 -3.11 -1.17
N LEU A 101 -12.54 -2.84 -2.29
CA LEU A 101 -12.79 -3.53 -3.56
C LEU A 101 -12.46 -5.02 -3.46
N ALA A 102 -11.39 -5.39 -2.76
CA ALA A 102 -11.03 -6.79 -2.54
C ALA A 102 -12.08 -7.51 -1.69
N ALA A 103 -12.55 -6.88 -0.62
CA ALA A 103 -13.65 -7.40 0.18
C ALA A 103 -14.94 -7.52 -0.63
N PHE A 104 -15.21 -6.55 -1.52
CA PHE A 104 -16.40 -6.57 -2.36
C PHE A 104 -16.37 -7.73 -3.37
N VAL A 105 -15.23 -8.01 -4.00
CA VAL A 105 -15.07 -9.19 -4.87
C VAL A 105 -15.33 -10.49 -4.11
N VAL A 106 -14.71 -10.67 -2.94
CA VAL A 106 -14.87 -11.89 -2.14
C VAL A 106 -16.32 -12.07 -1.68
N TYR A 107 -16.98 -10.98 -1.29
CA TYR A 107 -18.38 -11.01 -0.90
C TYR A 107 -19.29 -11.38 -2.08
N LEU A 108 -19.04 -10.86 -3.28
CA LEU A 108 -19.81 -11.23 -4.48
C LEU A 108 -19.62 -12.70 -4.90
N GLU A 109 -18.48 -13.30 -4.59
CA GLU A 109 -18.19 -14.70 -4.94
C GLU A 109 -18.66 -15.71 -3.89
N SER A 110 -18.66 -15.34 -2.61
CA SER A 110 -18.83 -16.29 -1.50
C SER A 110 -19.76 -15.82 -0.38
N GLU A 111 -20.24 -14.58 -0.44
CA GLU A 111 -21.06 -13.93 0.59
C GLU A 111 -20.38 -13.87 1.98
N THR A 112 -19.04 -13.97 2.02
CA THR A 112 -18.24 -13.90 3.25
C THR A 112 -17.40 -12.63 3.33
N LEU A 113 -16.98 -12.28 4.55
CA LEU A 113 -16.02 -11.21 4.79
C LEU A 113 -14.59 -11.74 4.62
N VAL A 114 -13.81 -11.07 3.77
CA VAL A 114 -12.40 -11.40 3.53
C VAL A 114 -11.54 -11.20 4.78
N THR A 115 -10.60 -12.11 5.04
CA THR A 115 -9.60 -11.95 6.10
C THR A 115 -8.53 -10.94 5.70
N ARG A 116 -7.85 -10.36 6.69
CA ARG A 116 -6.77 -9.40 6.43
C ARG A 116 -5.63 -10.04 5.64
N GLU A 117 -5.31 -11.30 5.93
CA GLU A 117 -4.26 -12.09 5.30
C GLU A 117 -4.58 -12.33 3.82
N ALA A 118 -5.83 -12.72 3.51
CA ALA A 118 -6.26 -12.88 2.13
C ALA A 118 -6.22 -11.55 1.34
N VAL A 119 -6.55 -10.41 1.96
CA VAL A 119 -6.39 -9.11 1.31
C VAL A 119 -4.92 -8.80 1.02
N THR A 120 -4.01 -9.11 1.94
CA THR A 120 -2.58 -8.92 1.68
C THR A 120 -2.07 -9.76 0.51
N GLU A 121 -2.58 -10.99 0.34
CA GLU A 121 -2.27 -11.85 -0.81
C GLU A 121 -2.86 -11.32 -2.12
N ILE A 122 -4.10 -10.80 -2.09
CA ILE A 122 -4.75 -10.17 -3.25
C ILE A 122 -4.00 -8.91 -3.68
N LEU A 123 -3.49 -8.12 -2.74
CA LEU A 123 -2.75 -6.89 -3.02
C LEU A 123 -1.24 -7.11 -3.22
N GLY A 124 -0.71 -8.30 -2.93
CA GLY A 124 0.74 -8.58 -3.03
C GLY A 124 1.58 -7.86 -1.98
N ILE A 125 1.00 -7.61 -0.81
CA ILE A 125 1.68 -6.97 0.33
C ILE A 125 2.12 -8.06 1.31
N GLU A 126 3.26 -7.87 1.98
CA GLU A 126 3.72 -8.81 2.99
C GLU A 126 2.84 -8.77 4.24
N ALA A 127 2.50 -9.94 4.78
CA ALA A 127 1.78 -10.03 6.02
C ALA A 127 2.69 -9.61 7.19
N VAL A 128 2.12 -8.88 8.16
CA VAL A 128 2.79 -8.40 9.40
C VAL A 128 3.53 -9.51 10.18
N GLY A 129 3.21 -10.79 9.94
CA GLY A 129 3.94 -11.94 10.48
C GLY A 129 5.43 -11.98 10.10
N GLN A 130 5.80 -11.60 8.87
CA GLN A 130 7.20 -11.56 8.42
C GLN A 130 7.97 -10.34 8.94
N GLN A 131 7.29 -9.23 9.21
CA GLN A 131 7.91 -8.03 9.80
C GLN A 131 8.41 -8.27 11.24
N ARG A 132 7.77 -9.20 11.97
CA ARG A 132 8.20 -9.57 13.34
C ARG A 132 9.52 -10.35 13.35
N ASP A 133 9.79 -11.17 12.33
CA ASP A 133 11.07 -11.87 12.20
C ASP A 133 12.21 -10.91 11.85
N CYS A 134 11.98 -9.95 10.94
CA CYS A 134 12.98 -8.90 10.66
C CYS A 134 13.26 -7.99 11.88
N ARG A 135 12.29 -7.78 12.78
CA ARG A 135 12.52 -7.04 14.04
C ARG A 135 13.29 -7.86 15.08
N ARG A 136 13.13 -9.20 15.12
CA ARG A 136 13.92 -10.06 16.02
C ARG A 136 15.38 -10.15 15.59
N LEU A 137 15.69 -9.97 14.31
CA LEU A 137 17.06 -9.97 13.79
C LEU A 137 17.81 -8.61 13.98
N ARG A 138 17.13 -7.58 14.50
CA ARG A 138 17.76 -6.32 14.97
C ARG A 138 17.64 -6.23 16.49
N GLU A 139 18.33 -7.12 17.21
CA GLU A 139 18.61 -6.87 18.62
C GLU A 139 19.48 -5.59 18.74
N ALA A 140 19.09 -4.71 19.66
CA ALA A 140 19.69 -3.41 19.86
C ALA A 140 21.15 -3.52 20.35
N PRO A 141 22.04 -2.56 20.01
CA PRO A 141 23.39 -2.52 20.58
C PRO A 141 23.34 -2.37 22.10
N ALA A 142 24.11 -3.21 22.79
CA ALA A 142 24.10 -3.47 24.23
C ALA A 142 24.61 -2.31 25.14
N HIS A 143 24.35 -1.05 24.82
CA HIS A 143 24.95 0.10 25.52
C HIS A 143 24.02 0.87 26.46
N LEU A 144 22.80 0.41 26.73
CA LEU A 144 21.94 1.01 27.77
C LEU A 144 21.77 0.12 28.99
N HIS A 145 22.88 -0.19 29.67
CA HIS A 145 22.86 -0.54 31.09
C HIS A 145 23.83 0.37 31.83
N LEU A 146 23.41 1.59 32.13
CA LEU A 146 24.06 2.39 33.15
C LEU A 146 23.03 3.09 34.03
N HIS A 147 23.12 2.76 35.32
CA HIS A 147 22.59 3.44 36.50
C HIS A 147 21.08 3.56 36.70
N GLN A 148 20.58 2.67 37.57
CA GLN A 148 19.81 3.12 38.72
C GLN A 148 20.52 2.64 40.00
N ARG A 149 20.82 3.61 40.87
CA ARG A 149 21.03 3.39 42.31
C ARG A 149 19.67 3.27 42.97
#